data_AF-A0A842W9Z1-F1
#
_entry.id   AF-A0A842W9Z1-F1
#
_cell.length_a   1.000
_cell.length_b   1.000
_cell.length_c   1.000
_cell.angle_alpha   90.00
_cell.angle_beta   90.00
_cell.angle_gamma   90.00
#
_symmetry.space_group_name_H-M   'P 1'
#
loop_
_entity.id
_entity.type
_entity.pdbx_description
1 polymer ?
#
loop_
_entity_poly.entity_id
_entity_poly.type
_entity_poly.pdbx_seq_one_letter_code
_entity_poly.pdbx_strand_id
1 'polypeptide(L)'
;MIKNKFIFISLLLLPFIVACSSTPDKNITTEHPLKLYLEQKFSQSSGASIESVDDSLGILTIKLSSLGVGDIGSVAIDVAITLNRHPEISFSKVNIIYQQEQASFTKEIFDKYRTGQINDIQFMESLS
;
A
#
# COMPACT_ATOMS: atom_id res chain seq x y z
N MET A 1 55.65 48.68 6.66
CA MET A 1 54.90 49.49 5.66
C MET A 1 55.39 49.11 4.26
N ILE A 2 54.50 49.24 3.26
CA ILE A 2 54.68 49.06 1.79
C ILE A 2 54.40 47.60 1.33
N LYS A 3 53.14 47.29 0.94
CA LYS A 3 52.50 47.33 -0.41
C LYS A 3 52.97 46.16 -1.31
N ASN A 4 52.12 45.16 -1.60
CA ASN A 4 51.24 45.05 -2.79
C ASN A 4 52.04 45.20 -4.12
N LYS A 5 51.94 44.36 -5.17
CA LYS A 5 50.86 43.48 -5.65
C LYS A 5 51.25 42.85 -7.02
N PHE A 6 50.46 41.86 -7.47
CA PHE A 6 50.22 41.35 -8.86
C PHE A 6 51.28 40.42 -9.50
N ILE A 7 51.07 39.10 -9.65
CA ILE A 7 50.12 38.28 -10.46
C ILE A 7 50.46 38.25 -11.97
N PHE A 8 50.71 37.05 -12.50
CA PHE A 8 50.28 36.59 -13.84
C PHE A 8 50.48 35.07 -13.95
N ILE A 9 49.41 34.28 -14.03
CA ILE A 9 49.47 32.94 -14.64
C ILE A 9 48.26 32.78 -15.55
N SER A 10 48.56 32.75 -16.83
CA SER A 10 47.71 32.32 -17.94
C SER A 10 47.84 30.81 -18.09
N LEU A 11 46.74 30.07 -18.27
CA LEU A 11 46.58 29.24 -19.48
C LEU A 11 45.18 28.61 -19.59
N LEU A 12 44.66 28.68 -20.81
CA LEU A 12 43.50 28.03 -21.42
C LEU A 12 43.26 26.55 -21.04
N LEU A 13 41.98 26.12 -20.97
CA LEU A 13 41.30 25.25 -21.98
C LEU A 13 39.89 24.80 -21.50
N LEU A 14 38.87 25.09 -22.33
CA LEU A 14 37.49 24.55 -22.34
C LEU A 14 37.44 23.06 -22.77
N PRO A 15 36.29 22.35 -22.85
CA PRO A 15 34.94 22.53 -22.28
C PRO A 15 34.44 21.24 -21.56
N PHE A 16 33.33 21.26 -20.80
CA PHE A 16 32.36 20.15 -20.80
C PHE A 16 31.06 20.56 -20.10
N ILE A 17 29.98 20.47 -20.85
CA ILE A 17 28.60 20.67 -20.42
C ILE A 17 28.22 19.50 -19.53
N VAL A 18 27.70 19.76 -18.32
CA VAL A 18 26.54 19.01 -17.82
C VAL A 18 25.64 20.04 -17.14
N ALA A 19 24.52 20.34 -17.82
CA ALA A 19 23.37 20.93 -17.18
C ALA A 19 23.09 20.11 -15.93
N CYS A 20 23.13 20.75 -14.76
CA CYS A 20 22.52 20.18 -13.56
C CYS A 20 21.01 20.19 -13.85
N SER A 21 20.55 19.18 -14.59
CA SER A 21 19.15 18.83 -14.57
C SER A 21 18.90 18.43 -13.13
N SER A 22 18.23 19.30 -12.41
CA SER A 22 17.35 18.87 -11.33
C SER A 22 16.34 17.91 -11.97
N THR A 23 16.74 16.67 -12.18
CA THR A 23 15.79 15.58 -12.17
C THR A 23 15.20 15.65 -10.78
N PRO A 24 13.92 16.01 -10.60
CA PRO A 24 13.28 15.63 -9.35
C PRO A 24 13.50 14.13 -9.27
N ASP A 25 14.15 13.66 -8.21
CA ASP A 25 14.30 12.24 -7.92
C ASP A 25 12.88 11.68 -7.85
N LYS A 26 12.41 11.20 -9.00
CA LYS A 26 11.07 10.74 -9.24
C LYS A 26 11.07 9.29 -8.82
N ASN A 27 11.20 9.04 -7.52
CA ASN A 27 10.78 7.76 -6.96
C ASN A 27 10.59 7.82 -5.44
N ILE A 28 9.78 8.76 -4.97
CA ILE A 28 8.94 8.41 -3.82
C ILE A 28 7.78 7.64 -4.44
N THR A 29 7.94 6.32 -4.61
CA THR A 29 6.78 5.44 -4.68
C THR A 29 6.08 5.63 -3.35
N THR A 30 5.10 6.52 -3.30
CA THR A 30 4.15 6.60 -2.20
C THR A 30 3.41 5.29 -2.22
N GLU A 31 3.96 4.29 -1.54
CA GLU A 31 3.22 3.08 -1.26
C GLU A 31 1.93 3.50 -0.58
N HIS A 32 0.81 2.98 -1.11
CA HIS A 32 -0.51 3.39 -0.65
C HIS A 32 -0.58 3.19 0.88
N PRO A 33 -1.08 4.17 1.67
CA PRO A 33 -1.12 4.06 3.13
C PRO A 33 -1.80 2.78 3.63
N LEU A 34 -2.80 2.31 2.87
CA LEU A 34 -3.46 1.01 3.08
C LEU A 34 -2.49 -0.17 2.98
N LYS A 35 -1.62 -0.15 1.97
CA LYS A 35 -0.66 -1.21 1.70
C LYS A 35 0.28 -1.34 2.89
N LEU A 36 0.91 -0.22 3.28
CA LEU A 36 1.83 -0.16 4.41
C LEU A 36 1.20 -0.62 5.73
N TYR A 37 -0.02 -0.16 6.02
CA TYR A 37 -0.71 -0.49 7.26
C TYR A 37 -1.04 -1.99 7.33
N LEU A 38 -1.64 -2.51 6.26
CA LEU A 38 -2.05 -3.91 6.21
C LEU A 38 -0.83 -4.84 6.13
N GLU A 39 0.24 -4.47 5.42
CA GLU A 39 1.51 -5.22 5.44
C GLU A 39 2.11 -5.26 6.84
N GLN A 40 2.07 -4.17 7.60
CA GLN A 40 2.53 -4.17 9.00
C GLN A 40 1.70 -5.11 9.88
N LYS A 41 0.38 -5.20 9.65
CA LYS A 41 -0.50 -6.12 10.39
C LYS A 41 -0.32 -7.58 9.97
N PHE A 42 -0.26 -7.87 8.66
CA PHE A 42 -0.08 -9.23 8.16
C PHE A 42 1.33 -9.77 8.40
N SER A 43 2.34 -8.90 8.49
CA SER A 43 3.69 -9.32 8.92
C SER A 43 3.71 -9.97 10.31
N GLN A 44 2.71 -9.67 11.16
CA GLN A 44 2.55 -10.23 12.50
C GLN A 44 1.55 -11.40 12.55
N SER A 45 0.80 -11.60 11.47
CA SER A 45 -0.38 -12.45 11.42
C SER A 45 -0.47 -13.10 10.05
N SER A 46 -0.21 -14.41 10.03
CA SER A 46 -0.84 -15.34 9.09
C SER A 46 -0.61 -15.10 7.60
N GLY A 47 0.60 -15.36 7.07
CA GLY A 47 0.83 -15.79 5.67
C GLY A 47 0.17 -14.99 4.54
N ALA A 48 -0.27 -13.76 4.85
CA ALA A 48 -1.08 -12.89 4.03
C ALA A 48 -0.19 -11.77 3.52
N SER A 49 -0.30 -11.47 2.23
CA SER A 49 0.41 -10.36 1.63
C SER A 49 -0.55 -9.57 0.76
N ILE A 50 -0.26 -8.28 0.60
CA ILE A 50 -1.04 -7.46 -0.32
C ILE A 50 -0.45 -7.69 -1.70
N GLU A 51 -1.26 -8.22 -2.60
CA GLU A 51 -0.86 -8.50 -3.97
C GLU A 51 -0.99 -7.25 -4.84
N SER A 52 -2.07 -6.49 -4.65
CA SER A 52 -2.28 -5.23 -5.37
C SER A 52 -3.20 -4.27 -4.63
N VAL A 53 -2.97 -2.99 -4.89
CA VAL A 53 -3.92 -1.92 -4.59
C VAL A 53 -4.15 -1.19 -5.91
N ASP A 54 -5.38 -1.20 -6.40
CA ASP A 54 -5.80 -0.41 -7.54
C ASP A 54 -6.54 0.83 -7.02
N ASP A 55 -5.81 1.93 -6.91
CA ASP A 55 -6.33 3.20 -6.39
C ASP A 55 -7.40 3.82 -7.29
N SER A 56 -7.34 3.55 -8.60
CA SER A 56 -8.30 4.09 -9.56
C SER A 56 -9.68 3.47 -9.42
N LEU A 57 -9.73 2.21 -8.97
CA LEU A 57 -10.95 1.44 -8.72
C LEU A 57 -11.24 1.26 -7.22
N GLY A 58 -10.31 1.64 -6.34
CA GLY A 58 -10.36 1.39 -4.90
C GLY A 58 -10.38 -0.10 -4.56
N ILE A 59 -9.67 -0.94 -5.32
CA ILE A 59 -9.67 -2.39 -5.12
C ILE A 59 -8.42 -2.79 -4.35
N LEU A 60 -8.61 -3.47 -3.23
CA LEU A 60 -7.54 -4.10 -2.46
C LEU A 60 -7.54 -5.61 -2.75
N THR A 61 -6.38 -6.17 -3.10
CA THR A 61 -6.23 -7.62 -3.26
C THR A 61 -5.20 -8.15 -2.28
N ILE A 62 -5.61 -9.12 -1.49
CA ILE A 62 -4.80 -9.82 -0.50
C ILE A 62 -4.63 -11.26 -0.96
N LYS A 63 -3.40 -11.75 -0.94
CA LYS A 63 -3.05 -13.13 -1.27
C LYS A 63 -2.65 -13.89 -0.02
N LEU A 64 -3.21 -15.08 0.14
CA LEU A 64 -2.87 -16.02 1.19
C LEU A 64 -1.97 -17.12 0.62
N SER A 65 -0.79 -17.32 1.23
CA SER A 65 0.27 -18.16 0.65
C SER A 65 0.46 -19.52 1.33
N SER A 66 -0.04 -19.73 2.55
CA SER A 66 0.27 -20.92 3.36
C SER A 66 -0.82 -21.39 4.33
N LEU A 67 -2.03 -20.82 4.21
CA LEU A 67 -3.16 -21.09 5.10
C LEU A 67 -4.10 -22.16 4.51
N GLY A 68 -5.05 -22.74 5.24
CA GLY A 68 -6.11 -23.61 4.72
C GLY A 68 -7.38 -22.83 4.32
N VAL A 69 -8.34 -23.47 3.63
CA VAL A 69 -9.58 -22.81 3.15
C VAL A 69 -10.38 -22.13 4.27
N GLY A 70 -10.42 -22.74 5.47
CA GLY A 70 -11.07 -22.13 6.65
C GLY A 70 -10.46 -20.80 7.09
N ASP A 71 -9.25 -20.48 6.63
CA ASP A 71 -8.53 -19.28 6.99
C ASP A 71 -8.88 -18.09 6.09
N ILE A 72 -9.48 -18.29 4.91
CA ILE A 72 -9.99 -17.19 4.06
C ILE A 72 -11.00 -16.35 4.85
N GLY A 73 -11.92 -17.04 5.52
CA GLY A 73 -12.92 -16.43 6.38
C GLY A 73 -12.33 -15.67 7.57
N SER A 74 -11.39 -16.30 8.27
CA SER A 74 -10.70 -15.65 9.40
C SER A 74 -9.95 -14.40 8.94
N VAL A 75 -9.22 -14.47 7.83
CA VAL A 75 -8.51 -13.32 7.25
C VAL A 75 -9.50 -12.24 6.85
N ALA A 76 -10.61 -12.58 6.23
CA ALA A 76 -11.62 -11.60 5.84
C ALA A 76 -12.19 -10.85 7.04
N ILE A 77 -12.47 -11.55 8.14
CA ILE A 77 -12.85 -10.93 9.41
C ILE A 77 -11.72 -10.04 9.94
N ASP A 78 -10.47 -10.50 9.96
CA ASP A 78 -9.34 -9.70 10.43
C ASP A 78 -9.13 -8.42 9.60
N VAL A 79 -9.31 -8.51 8.28
CA VAL A 79 -9.28 -7.36 7.37
C VAL A 79 -10.43 -6.41 7.68
N ALA A 80 -11.64 -6.93 7.88
CA ALA A 80 -12.79 -6.12 8.24
C ALA A 80 -12.60 -5.41 9.59
N ILE A 81 -12.18 -6.13 10.63
CA ILE A 81 -11.86 -5.54 11.95
C ILE A 81 -10.80 -4.46 11.81
N THR A 82 -9.80 -4.71 10.97
CA THR A 82 -8.74 -3.75 10.69
C THR A 82 -9.27 -2.48 10.02
N LEU A 83 -10.07 -2.62 8.98
CA LEU A 83 -10.70 -1.49 8.27
C LEU A 83 -11.68 -0.74 9.18
N ASN A 84 -12.33 -1.43 10.13
CA ASN A 84 -13.22 -0.81 11.11
C ASN A 84 -12.47 0.09 12.09
N ARG A 85 -11.26 -0.33 12.49
CA ARG A 85 -10.38 0.47 13.35
C ARG A 85 -9.74 1.66 12.62
N HIS A 86 -9.83 1.67 11.29
CA HIS A 86 -9.20 2.65 10.41
C HIS A 86 -10.19 3.20 9.37
N PRO A 87 -11.23 3.94 9.81
CA PRO A 87 -12.28 4.45 8.92
C PRO A 87 -11.78 5.44 7.86
N GLU A 88 -10.56 5.96 8.01
CA GLU A 88 -9.86 6.80 7.04
C GLU A 88 -9.42 6.04 5.77
N ILE A 89 -9.39 4.71 5.83
CA ILE A 89 -9.01 3.86 4.70
C ILE A 89 -10.20 3.73 3.74
N SER A 90 -10.07 4.31 2.55
CA SER A 90 -11.06 4.17 1.50
C SER A 90 -10.73 2.98 0.58
N PHE A 91 -11.70 2.08 0.42
CA PHE A 91 -11.70 1.01 -0.58
C PHE A 91 -13.14 0.82 -1.06
N SER A 92 -13.29 0.33 -2.29
CA SER A 92 -14.56 -0.04 -2.93
C SER A 92 -14.84 -1.53 -2.76
N LYS A 93 -13.77 -2.34 -2.85
CA LYS A 93 -13.81 -3.80 -2.80
C LYS A 93 -12.51 -4.36 -2.22
N VAL A 94 -12.63 -5.41 -1.43
CA VAL A 94 -11.50 -6.26 -1.01
C VAL A 94 -11.65 -7.63 -1.63
N ASN A 95 -10.62 -8.09 -2.32
CA ASN A 95 -10.48 -9.46 -2.81
C ASN A 95 -9.46 -10.18 -1.92
N ILE A 96 -9.80 -11.40 -1.51
CA ILE A 96 -8.90 -12.31 -0.82
C ILE A 96 -8.75 -13.53 -1.70
N ILE A 97 -7.52 -13.78 -2.15
CA ILE A 97 -7.18 -14.84 -3.09
C ILE A 97 -6.36 -15.89 -2.34
N TYR A 98 -6.80 -17.14 -2.42
CA TYR A 98 -6.08 -18.29 -1.88
C TYR A 98 -6.07 -19.43 -2.91
N GLN A 99 -4.89 -19.80 -3.39
CA GLN A 99 -4.72 -20.80 -4.46
C GLN A 99 -5.60 -20.50 -5.70
N GLN A 100 -6.79 -21.11 -5.79
CA GLN A 100 -7.79 -20.92 -6.85
C GLN A 100 -9.15 -20.41 -6.35
N GLU A 101 -9.29 -20.21 -5.03
CA GLU A 101 -10.50 -19.71 -4.41
C GLU A 101 -10.37 -18.20 -4.17
N GLN A 102 -11.47 -17.50 -4.41
CA GLN A 102 -11.55 -16.05 -4.21
C GLN A 102 -12.78 -15.76 -3.36
N ALA A 103 -12.54 -15.07 -2.24
CA ALA A 103 -13.57 -14.40 -1.48
C ALA A 103 -13.50 -12.90 -1.76
N SER A 104 -14.64 -12.22 -1.75
CA SER A 104 -14.61 -10.76 -1.83
C SER A 104 -15.78 -10.12 -1.13
N PHE A 105 -15.53 -8.94 -0.54
CA PHE A 105 -16.57 -8.10 0.02
C PHE A 105 -16.42 -6.67 -0.47
N THR A 106 -17.54 -5.95 -0.49
CA THR A 106 -17.61 -4.56 -0.91
C THR A 106 -17.58 -3.62 0.29
N LYS A 107 -17.33 -2.34 0.02
CA LYS A 107 -17.46 -1.28 1.03
C LYS A 107 -18.84 -1.27 1.69
N GLU A 108 -19.91 -1.48 0.93
CA GLU A 108 -21.28 -1.50 1.44
C GLU A 108 -21.49 -2.60 2.48
N ILE A 109 -21.04 -3.82 2.18
CA ILE A 109 -21.13 -4.96 3.11
C ILE A 109 -20.31 -4.69 4.37
N PHE A 110 -19.10 -4.15 4.20
CA PHE A 110 -18.28 -3.74 5.31
C PHE A 110 -18.93 -2.63 6.17
N ASP A 111 -19.58 -1.63 5.56
CA ASP A 111 -20.28 -0.57 6.28
C ASP A 111 -21.49 -1.12 7.05
N LYS A 112 -22.24 -2.07 6.47
CA LYS A 112 -23.30 -2.80 7.19
C LYS A 112 -22.75 -3.54 8.41
N TYR A 113 -21.61 -4.23 8.26
CA TYR A 113 -20.95 -4.91 9.36
C TYR A 113 -20.48 -3.94 10.45
N ARG A 114 -19.76 -2.89 10.03
CA ARG A 114 -19.25 -1.82 10.90
C ARG A 114 -20.34 -1.13 11.72
N THR A 115 -21.50 -0.92 11.13
CA THR A 115 -22.66 -0.27 11.78
C THR A 115 -23.54 -1.25 12.56
N GLY A 116 -23.16 -2.54 12.62
CA GLY A 116 -23.90 -3.58 13.33
C GLY A 116 -25.21 -3.99 12.67
N GLN A 117 -25.43 -3.62 11.41
CA GLN A 117 -26.62 -4.02 10.65
C GLN A 117 -26.56 -5.49 10.22
N ILE A 118 -25.36 -6.05 10.10
CA ILE A 118 -25.13 -7.48 9.91
C ILE A 118 -24.10 -7.97 10.94
N ASN A 119 -24.24 -9.22 11.38
CA ASN A 119 -23.31 -9.85 12.33
C ASN A 119 -22.18 -10.60 11.61
N ASP A 120 -21.25 -11.19 12.38
CA ASP A 120 -20.10 -11.94 11.84
C ASP A 120 -20.51 -13.06 10.87
N ILE A 121 -21.61 -13.78 11.15
CA ILE A 121 -22.10 -14.89 10.30
C ILE A 121 -22.56 -14.34 8.95
N GLN A 122 -23.39 -13.30 8.97
CA GLN A 122 -23.89 -12.67 7.76
C GLN A 122 -22.77 -11.99 6.95
N PHE A 123 -21.75 -11.46 7.63
CA PHE A 123 -20.55 -10.95 6.97
C PHE A 123 -19.78 -12.08 6.30
N MET A 124 -19.59 -13.20 6.99
CA MET A 124 -18.92 -14.39 6.42
C MET A 124 -19.65 -14.97 5.21
N GLU A 125 -20.99 -15.03 5.25
CA GLU A 125 -21.81 -15.47 4.13
C GLU A 125 -21.63 -14.59 2.88
N SER A 126 -21.35 -13.29 3.06
CA SER A 126 -21.13 -12.37 1.94
C SER A 126 -19.80 -12.58 1.20
N LEU A 127 -18.91 -13.40 1.77
CA LEU A 127 -17.60 -13.71 1.19
C LEU A 127 -17.66 -14.86 0.17
N SER A 128 -18.76 -15.63 0.17
CA SER A 128 -19.00 -16.81 -0.68
C SER A 128 -19.71 -16.44 -1.97
#